data_AF-A0A2R6BBE3-F1
#
_entry.id   AF-A0A2R6BBE3-F1
#
_cell.length_a   1.000
_cell.length_b   1.000
_cell.length_c   1.000
_cell.angle_alpha   90.00
_cell.angle_beta   90.00
_cell.angle_gamma   90.00
#
_symmetry.space_group_name_H-M   'P 1'
#
loop_
_entity.id
_entity.type
_entity.pdbx_description
1 polymer ?
#
loop_
_entity_poly.entity_id
_entity_poly.type
_entity_poly.pdbx_seq_one_letter_code
_entity_poly.pdbx_strand_id
1 'polypeptide(L)'
;MRVRAYRFRAYCSNTTARVLETQLEAACKLYNTLLHAEQEEYEENKHTMNKTELRQLALDLRKQNPEFQVLHSQVAQQVADRFYQARQRFFEGLANKPKKKKPHKFLSLVYPQSGWRLSDTREVGLGKNKKKKARLYLSKIGFFTLVIHRVFPESQVSQVCVKLDPSGRIHVIFLVEEAETLGQSSEEPKKAVGVDLGITRLATLSFGWALLGKP
;
A
#
# COMPACT_ATOMS: atom_id res chain seq x y z
N MET A 1 14.46 3.39 -13.65
CA MET A 1 14.25 3.88 -12.27
C MET A 1 13.86 2.71 -11.39
N ARG A 2 14.41 2.62 -10.19
CA ARG A 2 14.09 1.53 -9.26
C ARG A 2 13.12 2.03 -8.19
N VAL A 3 11.97 1.37 -8.04
CA VAL A 3 11.04 1.66 -6.95
C VAL A 3 11.38 0.78 -5.74
N ARG A 4 11.60 1.41 -4.59
CA ARG A 4 11.89 0.72 -3.33
C ARG A 4 10.82 1.00 -2.28
N ALA A 5 10.37 -0.05 -1.60
CA ALA A 5 9.38 0.05 -0.52
C ALA A 5 10.04 0.06 0.86
N TYR A 6 9.80 1.12 1.63
CA TYR A 6 10.25 1.27 3.00
C TYR A 6 9.08 1.11 3.97
N ARG A 7 9.01 -0.04 4.64
CA ARG A 7 7.92 -0.41 5.55
C ARG A 7 8.28 -0.10 7.01
N PHE A 8 7.43 0.65 7.68
CA PHE A 8 7.57 1.01 9.09
C PHE A 8 6.34 0.65 9.90
N ARG A 9 6.57 0.30 11.17
CA ARG A 9 5.51 0.12 12.15
C ARG A 9 4.94 1.49 12.52
N ALA A 10 3.61 1.60 12.50
CA ALA A 10 2.89 2.81 12.86
C ALA A 10 2.00 2.58 14.08
N TYR A 11 1.90 3.61 14.92
CA TYR A 11 1.05 3.65 16.11
C TYR A 11 0.21 4.92 16.08
N CYS A 12 -1.05 4.85 16.49
CA CYS A 12 -1.94 6.00 16.57
C CYS A 12 -2.87 5.87 17.79
N SER A 13 -3.67 6.89 18.05
CA SER A 13 -4.74 6.79 19.04
C SER A 13 -5.84 5.84 18.56
N ASN A 14 -6.65 5.34 19.50
CA ASN A 14 -7.83 4.53 19.18
C ASN A 14 -8.83 5.30 18.30
N THR A 15 -8.92 6.62 18.46
CA THR A 15 -9.77 7.48 17.61
C THR A 15 -9.29 7.49 16.17
N THR A 16 -7.99 7.69 15.93
CA THR A 16 -7.40 7.65 14.58
C THR A 16 -7.48 6.26 13.95
N ALA A 17 -7.35 5.20 14.76
CA ALA A 17 -7.52 3.82 14.27
C ALA A 17 -8.95 3.58 13.74
N ARG A 18 -9.98 4.01 14.48
CA ARG A 18 -11.38 3.93 14.04
C ARG A 18 -11.63 4.72 12.77
N VAL A 19 -11.07 5.94 12.67
CA VAL A 19 -11.18 6.75 11.43
C VAL A 19 -10.53 6.03 10.25
N LEU A 20 -9.37 5.40 10.43
CA LEU A 20 -8.72 4.61 9.39
C LEU A 20 -9.61 3.44 8.95
N GLU A 21 -10.23 2.71 9.88
CA GLU A 21 -11.16 1.61 9.58
C GLU A 21 -12.37 2.10 8.77
N THR A 22 -13.01 3.20 9.20
CA THR A 22 -14.13 3.81 8.47
C THR A 22 -13.72 4.22 7.05
N GLN A 23 -12.53 4.79 6.87
CA GLN A 23 -12.04 5.12 5.53
C GLN A 23 -11.72 3.90 4.67
N LEU A 24 -11.19 2.81 5.25
CA LEU A 24 -10.97 1.56 4.53
C LEU A 24 -12.30 0.96 4.04
N GLU A 25 -13.34 1.03 4.86
CA GLU A 25 -14.69 0.61 4.49
C GLU A 25 -15.28 1.48 3.37
N ALA A 26 -15.18 2.80 3.50
CA ALA A 26 -15.64 3.73 2.46
C ALA A 26 -14.90 3.52 1.13
N ALA A 27 -13.59 3.30 1.17
CA ALA A 27 -12.78 2.98 -0.01
C ALA A 27 -13.17 1.63 -0.64
N CYS A 28 -13.49 0.63 0.19
CA CYS A 28 -14.01 -0.65 -0.29
C CYS A 28 -15.37 -0.50 -0.99
N LYS A 29 -16.26 0.31 -0.41
CA LYS A 29 -17.58 0.60 -1.01
C LYS A 29 -17.43 1.36 -2.32
N LEU A 30 -16.59 2.39 -2.36
CA LEU A 30 -16.28 3.13 -3.58
C LEU A 30 -15.75 2.23 -4.70
N TYR A 31 -14.82 1.31 -4.39
CA TYR A 31 -14.33 0.33 -5.36
C TYR A 31 -15.46 -0.52 -5.94
N ASN A 32 -16.38 -0.97 -5.08
CA ASN A 32 -17.51 -1.80 -5.50
C ASN A 32 -18.54 -1.01 -6.31
N THR A 33 -18.74 0.27 -5.99
CA THR A 33 -19.61 1.17 -6.78
C THR A 33 -19.03 1.39 -8.17
N LEU A 34 -17.71 1.62 -8.30
CA LEU A 34 -17.06 1.75 -9.61
C LEU A 34 -17.15 0.45 -10.42
N LEU A 35 -16.97 -0.70 -9.77
CA LEU A 35 -17.15 -2.01 -10.42
C LEU A 35 -18.57 -2.20 -10.97
N HIS A 36 -19.59 -1.73 -10.24
CA HIS A 36 -20.99 -1.83 -10.66
C HIS A 36 -21.30 -0.88 -11.82
N ALA A 37 -20.91 0.39 -11.69
CA ALA A 37 -21.12 1.39 -12.73
C ALA A 37 -20.45 0.99 -14.05
N GLU A 38 -19.26 0.39 -14.01
CA GLU A 38 -18.60 -0.16 -15.20
C GLU A 38 -19.41 -1.30 -15.85
N GLN A 39 -20.04 -2.15 -15.04
CA GLN A 39 -20.84 -3.26 -15.56
C GLN A 39 -22.10 -2.73 -16.26
N GLU A 40 -22.79 -1.79 -15.64
CA GLU A 40 -23.97 -1.12 -16.21
C GLU A 40 -23.61 -0.41 -17.53
N GLU A 41 -22.56 0.40 -17.53
CA GLU A 41 -22.09 1.13 -18.72
C GLU A 41 -21.74 0.19 -19.88
N TYR A 42 -21.12 -0.95 -19.59
CA TYR A 42 -20.79 -1.94 -20.60
C TYR A 42 -22.02 -2.70 -21.11
N GLU A 43 -22.98 -2.99 -20.22
CA GLU A 43 -24.23 -3.67 -20.58
C GLU A 43 -25.09 -2.79 -21.50
N GLU A 44 -25.23 -1.51 -21.18
CA GLU A 44 -26.06 -0.54 -21.91
C GLU A 44 -25.38 -0.02 -23.18
N ASN A 45 -24.14 0.48 -23.08
CA ASN A 45 -23.49 1.24 -24.14
C ASN A 45 -22.39 0.45 -24.87
N LYS A 46 -22.09 -0.78 -24.42
CA LYS A 46 -20.93 -1.57 -24.89
C LYS A 46 -19.61 -0.79 -24.77
N HIS A 47 -19.58 0.14 -23.82
CA HIS A 47 -18.48 1.05 -23.59
C HIS A 47 -17.71 0.62 -22.34
N THR A 48 -16.38 0.71 -22.39
CA THR A 48 -15.49 0.36 -21.27
C THR A 48 -14.77 1.62 -20.83
N MET A 49 -15.02 2.08 -19.59
CA MET A 49 -14.53 3.38 -19.15
C MET A 49 -12.99 3.41 -19.11
N ASN A 50 -12.39 4.48 -19.59
CA ASN A 50 -10.96 4.69 -19.46
C ASN A 50 -10.57 5.11 -18.03
N LYS A 51 -9.27 5.23 -17.78
CA LYS A 51 -8.73 5.58 -16.46
C LYS A 51 -9.21 6.95 -15.97
N THR A 52 -9.33 7.91 -16.87
CA THR A 52 -9.73 9.29 -16.55
C THR A 52 -11.21 9.34 -16.20
N GLU A 53 -12.06 8.64 -16.94
CA GLU A 53 -13.50 8.51 -16.66
C GLU A 53 -13.74 7.89 -15.28
N LEU A 54 -13.06 6.78 -14.96
CA LEU A 54 -13.17 6.15 -13.64
C LEU A 54 -12.73 7.07 -12.49
N ARG A 55 -11.66 7.85 -12.69
CA ARG A 55 -11.22 8.84 -11.70
C ARG A 55 -12.23 9.96 -11.52
N GLN A 56 -12.81 10.43 -12.62
CA GLN A 56 -13.82 11.49 -12.59
C GLN A 56 -15.09 11.00 -11.89
N LEU A 57 -15.58 9.81 -12.24
CA LEU A 57 -16.71 9.16 -11.58
C LEU A 57 -16.45 9.00 -10.07
N ALA A 58 -15.25 8.56 -9.67
CA ALA A 58 -14.89 8.45 -8.26
C ALA A 58 -14.93 9.80 -7.52
N LEU A 59 -14.50 10.90 -8.17
CA LEU A 59 -14.57 12.23 -7.60
C LEU A 59 -16.00 12.76 -7.51
N ASP A 60 -16.85 12.45 -8.48
CA ASP A 60 -18.24 12.90 -8.50
C ASP A 60 -19.10 12.13 -7.48
N LEU A 61 -18.93 10.80 -7.40
CA LEU A 61 -19.49 9.99 -6.31
C LEU A 61 -19.06 10.54 -4.94
N ARG A 62 -17.80 10.93 -4.81
CA ARG A 62 -17.28 11.55 -3.58
C ARG A 62 -17.96 12.87 -3.25
N LYS A 63 -18.28 13.71 -4.24
CA LYS A 63 -18.98 14.98 -3.99
C LYS A 63 -20.43 14.74 -3.57
N GLN A 64 -21.10 13.81 -4.23
CA GLN A 64 -22.54 13.58 -4.08
C GLN A 64 -22.89 12.77 -2.83
N ASN A 65 -22.03 11.85 -2.40
CA ASN A 65 -22.32 10.95 -1.28
C ASN A 65 -21.46 11.28 -0.03
N PRO A 66 -22.08 11.68 1.10
CA PRO A 66 -21.38 11.93 2.37
C PRO A 66 -20.50 10.76 2.84
N GLU A 67 -20.88 9.52 2.54
CA GLU A 67 -20.10 8.33 2.89
C GLU A 67 -18.71 8.33 2.26
N PHE A 68 -18.57 8.88 1.06
CA PHE A 68 -17.30 8.95 0.34
C PHE A 68 -16.54 10.25 0.63
N GLN A 69 -17.20 11.30 1.12
CA GLN A 69 -16.56 12.58 1.49
C GLN A 69 -15.51 12.46 2.60
N VAL A 70 -15.55 11.36 3.38
CA VAL A 70 -14.50 11.02 4.36
C VAL A 70 -13.15 10.77 3.70
N LEU A 71 -13.12 10.38 2.41
CA LEU A 71 -11.91 10.10 1.66
C LEU A 71 -11.26 11.38 1.14
N HIS A 72 -9.93 11.44 1.27
CA HIS A 72 -9.14 12.43 0.56
C HIS A 72 -9.29 12.26 -0.97
N SER A 73 -9.23 13.35 -1.74
CA SER A 73 -9.47 13.33 -3.21
C SER A 73 -8.54 12.38 -3.94
N GLN A 74 -7.24 12.45 -3.60
CA GLN A 74 -6.26 11.57 -4.21
C GLN A 74 -6.43 10.10 -3.79
N VAL A 75 -6.94 9.84 -2.58
CA VAL A 75 -7.24 8.47 -2.13
C VAL A 75 -8.40 7.91 -2.96
N ALA A 76 -9.46 8.68 -3.17
CA ALA A 76 -10.59 8.27 -4.02
C ALA A 76 -10.15 7.98 -5.47
N GLN A 77 -9.31 8.83 -6.05
CA GLN A 77 -8.72 8.58 -7.38
C GLN A 77 -7.83 7.33 -7.39
N GLN A 78 -7.09 7.07 -6.31
CA GLN A 78 -6.26 5.87 -6.21
C GLN A 78 -7.12 4.60 -6.12
N VAL A 79 -8.28 4.66 -5.49
CA VAL A 79 -9.25 3.54 -5.50
C VAL A 79 -9.70 3.24 -6.93
N ALA A 80 -9.99 4.27 -7.73
CA ALA A 80 -10.30 4.10 -9.16
C ALA A 80 -9.13 3.50 -9.94
N ASP A 81 -7.90 3.96 -9.71
CA ASP A 81 -6.69 3.40 -10.33
C ASP A 81 -6.52 1.92 -9.99
N ARG A 82 -6.77 1.53 -8.73
CA ARG A 82 -6.72 0.14 -8.28
C ARG A 82 -7.76 -0.72 -9.01
N PHE A 83 -8.95 -0.19 -9.28
CA PHE A 83 -9.96 -0.88 -10.08
C PHE A 83 -9.54 -1.01 -11.54
N TYR A 84 -9.14 0.10 -12.16
CA TYR A 84 -8.66 0.13 -13.55
C TYR A 84 -7.52 -0.87 -13.78
N GLN A 85 -6.51 -0.91 -12.91
CA GLN A 85 -5.40 -1.86 -13.01
C GLN A 85 -5.85 -3.31 -12.86
N ALA A 86 -6.78 -3.60 -11.94
CA ALA A 86 -7.30 -4.96 -11.78
C ALA A 86 -8.07 -5.41 -13.04
N ARG A 87 -8.78 -4.50 -13.69
CA ARG A 87 -9.50 -4.76 -14.95
C ARG A 87 -8.53 -4.94 -16.13
N GLN A 88 -7.51 -4.09 -16.26
CA GLN A 88 -6.50 -4.22 -17.30
C GLN A 88 -5.79 -5.58 -17.24
N ARG A 89 -5.36 -6.00 -16.04
CA ARG A 89 -4.74 -7.32 -15.86
C ARG A 89 -5.66 -8.47 -16.22
N PHE A 90 -6.97 -8.30 -16.11
CA PHE A 90 -7.94 -9.29 -16.59
C PHE A 90 -7.99 -9.33 -18.12
N PHE A 91 -8.03 -8.17 -18.79
CA PHE A 91 -7.99 -8.10 -20.25
C PHE A 91 -6.68 -8.64 -20.83
N GLU A 92 -5.56 -8.46 -20.13
CA GLU A 92 -4.26 -9.03 -20.49
C GLU A 92 -4.13 -10.54 -20.18
N GLY A 93 -5.16 -11.17 -19.59
CA GLY A 93 -5.12 -12.58 -19.20
C GLY A 93 -4.21 -12.89 -18.00
N LEU A 94 -3.69 -11.87 -17.31
CA LEU A 94 -2.77 -11.99 -16.17
C LEU A 94 -3.50 -12.19 -14.83
N ALA A 95 -4.81 -11.96 -14.78
CA ALA A 95 -5.61 -12.07 -13.58
C ALA A 95 -7.07 -12.45 -13.89
N ASN A 96 -7.78 -12.96 -12.89
CA ASN A 96 -9.21 -13.20 -12.98
C ASN A 96 -10.01 -11.88 -13.00
N LYS A 97 -11.22 -11.92 -13.57
CA LYS A 97 -12.16 -10.78 -13.61
C LYS A 97 -12.30 -10.13 -12.22
N PRO A 98 -12.23 -8.79 -12.11
CA PRO A 98 -12.49 -8.09 -10.86
C PRO A 98 -13.84 -8.48 -10.26
N LYS A 99 -13.84 -8.79 -8.96
CA LYS A 99 -15.03 -9.16 -8.19
C LYS A 99 -15.24 -8.17 -7.05
N LYS A 100 -16.48 -8.09 -6.57
CA LYS A 100 -16.87 -7.33 -5.37
C LYS A 100 -15.92 -7.65 -4.21
N LYS A 101 -15.35 -6.60 -3.62
CA LYS A 101 -14.46 -6.68 -2.47
C LYS A 101 -15.28 -6.69 -1.19
N LYS A 102 -14.86 -7.52 -0.24
CA LYS A 102 -15.36 -7.49 1.14
C LYS A 102 -14.46 -6.56 1.97
N PRO A 103 -14.97 -5.87 3.01
CA PRO A 103 -14.18 -4.93 3.81
C PRO A 103 -12.86 -5.50 4.32
N HIS A 104 -12.86 -6.73 4.86
CA HIS A 104 -11.65 -7.42 5.33
C HIS A 104 -10.61 -7.75 4.25
N LYS A 105 -10.92 -7.56 2.96
CA LYS A 105 -9.98 -7.70 1.84
C LYS A 105 -9.43 -6.36 1.34
N PHE A 106 -10.00 -5.23 1.77
CA PHE A 106 -9.56 -3.90 1.40
C PHE A 106 -8.85 -3.25 2.59
N LEU A 107 -7.59 -3.65 2.79
CA LEU A 107 -6.83 -3.37 4.01
C LEU A 107 -5.75 -2.29 3.84
N SER A 108 -5.83 -1.48 2.77
CA SER A 108 -4.87 -0.40 2.55
C SER A 108 -5.45 0.79 1.82
N LEU A 109 -4.98 1.98 2.25
CA LEU A 109 -5.17 3.27 1.59
C LEU A 109 -3.82 3.74 1.05
N VAL A 110 -3.84 4.37 -0.12
CA VAL A 110 -2.63 4.90 -0.75
C VAL A 110 -2.83 6.38 -0.99
N TYR A 111 -1.91 7.17 -0.45
CA TYR A 111 -1.75 8.58 -0.70
C TYR A 111 -0.62 8.73 -1.72
N PRO A 112 -0.88 9.27 -2.91
CA PRO A 112 0.15 9.58 -3.90
C PRO A 112 1.07 10.72 -3.43
N GLN A 113 1.18 11.79 -4.20
CA GLN A 113 2.08 12.91 -3.93
C GLN A 113 1.58 13.88 -2.85
N SER A 114 0.31 13.84 -2.45
CA SER A 114 -0.23 14.78 -1.46
C SER A 114 -1.15 14.13 -0.42
N GLY A 115 -1.56 14.94 0.55
CA GLY A 115 -2.41 14.49 1.66
C GLY A 115 -1.63 13.78 2.77
N TRP A 116 -0.30 13.88 2.77
CA TRP A 116 0.55 13.39 3.86
C TRP A 116 1.68 14.36 4.15
N ARG A 117 2.19 14.34 5.40
CA ARG A 117 3.38 15.11 5.82
C ARG A 117 4.13 14.33 6.88
N LEU A 118 5.43 14.13 6.69
CA LEU A 118 6.32 13.59 7.71
C LEU A 118 6.97 14.74 8.48
N SER A 119 6.99 14.66 9.80
CA SER A 119 7.54 15.70 10.68
C SER A 119 8.09 15.10 11.99
N ASP A 120 8.66 15.97 12.84
CA ASP A 120 9.06 15.66 14.22
C ASP A 120 9.92 14.40 14.37
N THR A 121 10.92 14.30 13.49
CA THR A 121 11.88 13.20 13.52
C THR A 121 12.84 13.40 14.69
N ARG A 122 12.75 12.53 15.70
CA ARG A 122 13.57 12.58 16.92
C ARG A 122 14.10 11.22 17.31
N GLU A 123 15.28 11.19 17.93
CA GLU A 123 15.80 10.00 18.59
C GLU A 123 15.18 9.88 19.98
N VAL A 124 14.71 8.68 20.33
CA VAL A 124 14.10 8.39 21.63
C VAL A 124 14.73 7.11 22.20
N GLY A 125 15.13 7.15 23.47
CA GLY A 125 15.74 6.03 24.19
C GLY A 125 17.17 6.34 24.66
N LEU A 126 17.68 5.53 25.60
CA LEU A 126 19.05 5.62 26.10
C LEU A 126 19.91 4.44 25.64
N GLY A 127 21.22 4.68 25.49
CA GLY A 127 22.22 3.65 25.18
C GLY A 127 21.97 2.91 23.85
N LYS A 128 22.04 1.58 23.87
CA LYS A 128 21.86 0.71 22.69
C LYS A 128 20.41 0.63 22.18
N ASN A 129 19.44 1.19 22.91
CA ASN A 129 18.01 1.13 22.58
C ASN A 129 17.47 2.40 21.87
N LYS A 130 18.36 3.23 21.30
CA LYS A 130 17.95 4.42 20.54
C LYS A 130 17.06 4.01 19.36
N LYS A 131 15.83 4.54 19.34
CA LYS A 131 14.87 4.39 18.24
C LYS A 131 14.55 5.75 17.66
N LYS A 132 14.67 5.89 16.35
CA LYS A 132 14.23 7.08 15.64
C LYS A 132 12.70 7.02 15.48
N LYS A 133 12.01 8.03 15.97
CA LYS A 133 10.55 8.17 15.82
C LYS A 133 10.26 9.39 14.96
N ALA A 134 9.22 9.31 14.16
CA ALA A 134 8.70 10.45 13.40
C ALA A 134 7.17 10.49 13.50
N ARG A 135 6.59 11.67 13.28
CA ARG A 135 5.14 11.85 13.18
C ARG A 135 4.74 11.96 11.72
N LEU A 136 3.80 11.13 11.30
CA LEU A 136 3.18 11.19 9.99
C LEU A 136 1.76 11.73 10.15
N TYR A 137 1.46 12.83 9.50
CA TYR A 137 0.10 13.31 9.33
C TYR A 137 -0.48 12.77 8.02
N LEU A 138 -1.71 12.28 8.07
CA LEU A 138 -2.49 11.88 6.90
C LEU A 138 -3.81 12.65 6.86
N SER A 139 -4.07 13.30 5.73
CA SER A 139 -5.27 14.08 5.50
C SER A 139 -6.52 13.23 5.68
N LYS A 140 -7.51 13.79 6.39
CA LYS A 140 -8.77 13.14 6.80
C LYS A 140 -8.64 12.01 7.83
N ILE A 141 -7.42 11.55 8.17
CA ILE A 141 -7.22 10.46 9.15
C ILE A 141 -6.63 10.98 10.46
N GLY A 142 -5.53 11.73 10.40
CA GLY A 142 -4.83 12.25 11.58
C GLY A 142 -3.38 11.81 11.69
N PHE A 143 -2.86 11.76 12.92
CA PHE A 143 -1.45 11.56 13.19
C PHE A 143 -1.09 10.11 13.55
N PHE A 144 0.03 9.66 13.02
CA PHE A 144 0.67 8.38 13.31
C PHE A 144 2.08 8.62 13.83
N THR A 145 2.49 7.85 14.82
CA THR A 145 3.89 7.76 15.27
C THR A 145 4.54 6.58 14.56
N LEU A 146 5.57 6.85 13.78
CA LEU A 146 6.35 5.85 13.07
C LEU A 146 7.62 5.48 13.86
N VAL A 147 7.97 4.19 13.86
CA VAL A 147 9.27 3.71 14.35
C VAL A 147 10.18 3.50 13.14
N ILE A 148 11.04 4.48 12.89
CA ILE A 148 11.98 4.50 11.77
C ILE A 148 13.24 3.76 12.19
N HIS A 149 13.52 2.65 11.50
CA HIS A 149 14.70 1.82 11.71
C HIS A 149 15.65 1.82 10.50
N ARG A 150 15.31 2.57 9.44
CA ARG A 150 16.08 2.71 8.19
C ARG A 150 15.92 4.14 7.66
N VAL A 151 17.01 4.73 7.17
CA VAL A 151 16.97 6.03 6.47
C VAL A 151 16.45 5.80 5.06
N PHE A 152 15.65 6.75 4.55
CA PHE A 152 15.15 6.76 3.18
C PHE A 152 15.05 8.22 2.70
N PRO A 153 15.20 8.49 1.40
CA PRO A 153 15.13 9.84 0.86
C PRO A 153 13.66 10.29 0.77
N GLU A 154 13.23 11.10 1.75
CA GLU A 154 11.84 11.61 1.83
C GLU A 154 11.41 12.39 0.59
N SER A 155 12.33 13.17 -0.01
CA SER A 155 12.06 13.97 -1.21
C SER A 155 11.76 13.13 -2.46
N GLN A 156 12.10 11.84 -2.44
CA GLN A 156 11.88 10.90 -3.55
C GLN A 156 10.69 9.97 -3.29
N VAL A 157 9.91 10.23 -2.25
CA VAL A 157 8.69 9.45 -1.97
C VAL A 157 7.65 9.76 -3.03
N SER A 158 7.28 8.75 -3.82
CA SER A 158 6.21 8.88 -4.80
C SER A 158 4.84 8.61 -4.21
N GLN A 159 4.74 7.69 -3.25
CA GLN A 159 3.47 7.32 -2.59
C GLN A 159 3.68 6.85 -1.15
N VAL A 160 2.67 7.09 -0.31
CA VAL A 160 2.56 6.58 1.06
C VAL A 160 1.36 5.65 1.17
N CYS A 161 1.61 4.39 1.48
CA CYS A 161 0.58 3.38 1.69
C CYS A 161 0.41 3.10 3.19
N VAL A 162 -0.81 3.23 3.69
CA VAL A 162 -1.18 2.79 5.04
C VAL A 162 -1.86 1.44 4.91
N LYS A 163 -1.37 0.46 5.66
CA LYS A 163 -1.89 -0.90 5.67
C LYS A 163 -2.31 -1.30 7.08
N LEU A 164 -3.54 -1.78 7.21
CA LEU A 164 -4.05 -2.42 8.41
C LEU A 164 -3.95 -3.94 8.23
N ASP A 165 -3.02 -4.60 8.92
CA ASP A 165 -2.94 -6.05 8.88
C ASP A 165 -4.11 -6.67 9.66
N PRO A 166 -4.55 -7.90 9.32
CA PRO A 166 -5.63 -8.60 10.04
C PRO A 166 -5.41 -8.77 11.55
N SER A 167 -4.17 -8.66 12.02
CA SER A 167 -3.82 -8.65 13.45
C SER A 167 -4.08 -7.31 14.16
N GLY A 168 -4.75 -6.35 13.51
CA GLY A 168 -4.93 -4.97 14.01
C GLY A 168 -3.66 -4.12 13.90
N ARG A 169 -2.64 -4.65 13.23
CA ARG A 169 -1.31 -4.04 13.16
C ARG A 169 -1.24 -3.04 12.00
N ILE A 170 -1.02 -1.76 12.29
CA ILE A 170 -0.83 -0.73 11.27
C ILE A 170 0.64 -0.64 10.82
N HIS A 171 0.83 -0.56 9.50
CA HIS A 171 2.10 -0.30 8.85
C HIS A 171 1.97 0.84 7.86
N VAL A 172 2.99 1.67 7.78
CA VAL A 172 3.13 2.68 6.72
C VAL A 172 4.28 2.26 5.81
N ILE A 173 4.04 2.32 4.50
CA ILE A 173 4.98 1.95 3.47
C ILE A 173 5.21 3.17 2.59
N PHE A 174 6.44 3.67 2.56
CA PHE A 174 6.86 4.70 1.62
C PHE A 174 7.39 4.03 0.36
N LEU A 175 6.79 4.32 -0.78
CA LEU A 175 7.35 3.98 -2.09
C LEU A 175 8.25 5.12 -2.53
N VAL A 176 9.51 4.80 -2.78
CA VAL A 176 10.56 5.75 -3.13
C VAL A 176 11.06 5.41 -4.53
N GLU A 177 11.09 6.41 -5.40
CA GLU A 177 11.65 6.31 -6.74
C GLU A 177 13.13 6.70 -6.69
N GLU A 178 14.00 5.69 -6.68
CA GLU A 178 15.45 5.87 -6.67
C GLU A 178 15.94 5.88 -8.13
N ALA A 179 16.82 6.83 -8.45
CA ALA A 179 17.58 6.77 -9.68
C ALA A 179 18.37 5.47 -9.70
N GLU A 180 18.43 4.80 -10.86
CA GLU A 180 19.32 3.67 -11.02
C GLU A 180 20.74 4.20 -10.90
N THR A 181 21.37 4.00 -9.74
CA THR A 181 22.82 4.01 -9.71
C THR A 181 23.23 2.85 -10.60
N LEU A 182 23.73 3.17 -11.81
CA LEU A 182 24.56 2.25 -12.56
C LEU A 182 25.63 1.79 -11.57
N GLY A 183 25.45 0.59 -11.03
CA GLY A 183 26.36 0.06 -10.04
C GLY A 183 27.74 0.10 -10.66
N GLN A 184 28.70 0.61 -9.90
CA GLN A 184 30.07 0.12 -10.05
C GLN A 184 29.96 -1.40 -10.15
N SER A 185 30.34 -1.93 -11.32
CA SER A 185 30.44 -3.35 -11.60
C SER A 185 31.50 -3.93 -10.67
N SER A 186 31.11 -4.29 -9.46
CA SER A 186 31.92 -5.13 -8.59
C SER A 186 31.49 -6.56 -8.86
N GLU A 187 32.29 -7.20 -9.72
CA GLU A 187 32.53 -8.63 -9.92
C GLU A 187 31.32 -9.60 -10.01
N GLU A 188 31.39 -10.46 -11.03
CA GLU A 188 30.43 -11.52 -11.35
C GLU A 188 29.92 -12.30 -10.13
N PRO A 189 28.60 -12.54 -9.98
CA PRO A 189 28.12 -13.46 -8.96
C PRO A 189 28.40 -14.91 -9.38
N LYS A 190 29.52 -15.47 -8.94
CA LYS A 190 29.75 -16.93 -8.94
C LYS A 190 28.88 -17.61 -7.89
N LYS A 191 27.57 -17.74 -8.19
CA LYS A 191 26.60 -18.76 -7.74
C LYS A 191 25.19 -18.14 -7.72
N ALA A 192 24.36 -18.57 -8.67
CA ALA A 192 22.93 -18.38 -8.58
C ALA A 192 22.38 -19.26 -7.43
N VAL A 193 21.82 -18.64 -6.41
CA VAL A 193 21.12 -19.33 -5.31
C VAL A 193 19.63 -19.04 -5.48
N GLY A 194 18.87 -20.04 -5.92
CA GLY A 194 17.41 -19.99 -5.96
C GLY A 194 16.85 -20.18 -4.55
N VAL A 195 16.03 -19.23 -4.09
CA VAL A 195 15.31 -19.34 -2.81
C VAL A 195 13.83 -19.55 -3.14
N ASP A 196 13.37 -20.78 -2.94
CA ASP A 196 11.96 -21.16 -3.03
C ASP A 196 11.30 -21.08 -1.65
N LEU A 197 10.09 -20.53 -1.57
CA LEU A 197 9.36 -20.30 -0.32
C LEU A 197 8.02 -21.05 -0.35
N GLY A 198 8.09 -22.37 -0.17
CA GLY A 198 6.94 -23.25 0.02
C GLY A 198 6.34 -23.12 1.43
N ILE A 199 5.02 -22.89 1.49
CA ILE A 199 4.23 -22.46 2.65
C ILE A 199 3.99 -23.56 3.71
N THR A 200 4.94 -24.46 3.96
CA THR A 200 4.73 -25.47 5.03
C THR A 200 6.00 -26.00 5.70
N ARG A 201 7.21 -25.59 5.32
CA ARG A 201 8.43 -25.95 6.06
C ARG A 201 9.44 -24.80 6.07
N LEU A 202 9.93 -24.47 7.25
CA LEU A 202 10.97 -23.49 7.50
C LEU A 202 12.28 -24.02 6.88
N ALA A 203 12.56 -23.62 5.64
CA ALA A 203 13.79 -23.77 4.85
C ALA A 203 14.63 -25.04 5.09
N THR A 204 14.56 -26.01 4.16
CA THR A 204 15.58 -27.05 3.98
C THR A 204 16.49 -26.65 2.81
N LEU A 205 17.79 -26.47 3.05
CA LEU A 205 18.78 -26.16 2.00
C LEU A 205 19.29 -27.47 1.38
N SER A 206 19.30 -27.56 0.05
CA SER A 206 19.79 -28.72 -0.72
C SER A 206 21.32 -28.77 -0.87
N PHE A 207 22.03 -28.48 0.21
CA PHE A 207 23.41 -28.90 0.38
C PHE A 207 23.41 -29.83 1.59
N GLY A 208 23.68 -31.12 1.37
CA GLY A 208 23.52 -32.20 2.35
C GLY A 208 24.43 -32.11 3.58
N TRP A 209 24.22 -31.11 4.43
CA TRP A 209 24.68 -31.10 5.81
C TRP A 209 23.50 -30.85 6.74
N ALA A 210 23.18 -31.87 7.52
CA ALA A 210 22.26 -31.77 8.64
C ALA A 210 22.89 -30.90 9.73
N LEU A 211 22.23 -29.81 10.11
CA LEU A 211 22.42 -29.23 11.43
C LEU A 211 21.64 -30.11 12.41
N LEU A 212 22.34 -31.10 12.97
CA LEU A 212 21.90 -31.86 14.13
C LEU A 212 21.59 -30.88 15.26
N GLY A 213 20.35 -30.95 15.74
CA GLY A 213 20.00 -30.32 16.99
C GLY A 213 20.59 -31.06 18.18
N LYS A 214 20.66 -30.29 19.27
CA LYS A 214 20.58 -30.68 20.69
C LYS A 214 21.89 -30.88 21.45
N PRO A 215 21.87 -30.68 22.79
CA PRO A 215 20.72 -30.36 23.66
C PRO A 215 20.40 -28.87 23.82
#